data_AF-A0A2E5DY41-F1
#
_entry.id   AF-A0A2E5DY41-F1
#
_cell.length_a   1.000
_cell.length_b   1.000
_cell.length_c   1.000
_cell.angle_alpha   90.00
_cell.angle_beta   90.00
_cell.angle_gamma   90.00
#
_symmetry.space_group_name_H-M   'P 1'
#
loop_
_entity.id
_entity.type
_entity.pdbx_description
1 polymer ?
#
loop_
_entity_poly.entity_id
_entity_poly.type
_entity_poly.pdbx_seq_one_letter_code
_entity_poly.pdbx_strand_id
1 'polypeptide(L)'
;MRRGGLLLEVLVSIAIFVAAAAFCVRATSDSIKAMERSDLQLVAADLARSAMTQLEAGNLSLADLRDGRIYGEELDDQRLITTGRWQVEADTRPSLRPRLTVITLTVTQDVDTDSPVQFVLRELIELRESEAGEWEQDEILDDLPEVSAPEDAS
;
A
#
# COMPACT_ATOMS: atom_id res chain seq x y z
N MET A 1 -63.31 3.08 -23.87
CA MET A 1 -61.87 3.38 -23.73
C MET A 1 -61.31 3.29 -22.30
N ARG A 2 -62.10 2.98 -21.24
CA ARG A 2 -61.59 2.92 -19.84
C ARG A 2 -60.77 1.66 -19.48
N ARG A 3 -60.88 0.57 -20.26
CA ARG A 3 -60.19 -0.70 -19.97
C ARG A 3 -58.70 -0.68 -20.33
N GLY A 4 -58.27 0.16 -21.29
CA GLY A 4 -56.86 0.28 -21.68
C GLY A 4 -56.00 1.00 -20.63
N GLY A 5 -56.58 1.94 -19.88
CA GLY A 5 -55.88 2.67 -18.83
C GLY A 5 -55.48 1.78 -17.65
N LEU A 6 -56.33 0.83 -17.25
CA LEU A 6 -56.01 -0.11 -16.16
C LEU A 6 -54.84 -1.03 -16.50
N LEU A 7 -54.76 -1.52 -17.74
CA LEU A 7 -53.62 -2.33 -18.17
C LEU A 7 -52.33 -1.51 -18.19
N LEU A 8 -52.39 -0.26 -18.65
CA LEU A 8 -51.24 0.64 -18.64
C LEU A 8 -50.77 0.90 -17.20
N GLU A 9 -51.69 1.18 -16.28
CA GLU A 9 -51.40 1.45 -14.88
C GLU A 9 -50.74 0.24 -14.20
N VAL A 10 -51.26 -0.97 -14.44
CA VAL A 10 -50.65 -2.21 -13.94
C VAL A 10 -49.26 -2.43 -14.53
N LEU A 11 -49.09 -2.21 -15.84
CA LEU A 11 -47.78 -2.34 -16.50
C LEU A 11 -46.77 -1.33 -15.95
N VAL A 12 -47.18 -0.08 -15.74
CA VAL A 12 -46.32 0.96 -15.15
C VAL A 12 -45.95 0.60 -13.71
N SER A 13 -46.90 0.10 -12.92
CA SER A 13 -46.66 -0.33 -11.53
C SER A 13 -45.65 -1.48 -11.48
N ILE A 14 -45.81 -2.47 -12.38
CA ILE A 14 -44.86 -3.59 -12.50
C ILE A 14 -43.48 -3.07 -12.96
N ALA A 15 -43.43 -2.16 -13.93
CA ALA A 15 -42.16 -1.61 -14.41
C ALA A 15 -41.41 -0.87 -13.31
N ILE A 16 -42.10 -0.02 -12.54
CA ILE A 16 -41.51 0.69 -11.41
C ILE A 16 -41.03 -0.29 -10.33
N PHE A 17 -41.84 -1.32 -10.03
CA PHE A 17 -41.47 -2.33 -9.04
C PHE A 17 -40.21 -3.10 -9.45
N VAL A 18 -40.13 -3.55 -10.70
CA VAL A 18 -38.96 -4.26 -11.23
C VAL A 18 -37.73 -3.36 -11.23
N ALA A 19 -37.88 -2.09 -11.63
CA ALA A 19 -36.78 -1.12 -11.59
C ALA A 19 -36.26 -0.88 -10.16
N ALA A 20 -37.17 -0.74 -9.19
CA ALA A 20 -36.80 -0.58 -7.79
C ALA A 20 -36.09 -1.82 -7.24
N ALA A 21 -36.59 -3.03 -7.54
CA ALA A 21 -35.95 -4.27 -7.13
C ALA A 21 -34.53 -4.41 -7.71
N ALA A 22 -34.35 -4.13 -9.00
CA ALA A 22 -33.04 -4.15 -9.65
C ALA A 22 -32.07 -3.13 -9.02
N PHE A 23 -32.57 -1.93 -8.71
CA PHE A 23 -31.79 -0.90 -8.02
C PHE A 23 -31.34 -1.36 -6.63
N CYS A 24 -32.23 -1.93 -5.83
CA CYS A 24 -31.89 -2.44 -4.49
C CYS A 24 -30.81 -3.54 -4.55
N VAL A 25 -30.94 -4.50 -5.46
CA VAL A 25 -29.93 -5.57 -5.64
C VAL A 25 -28.56 -4.99 -5.99
N ARG A 26 -28.53 -3.99 -6.88
CA ARG A 26 -27.29 -3.32 -7.25
C ARG A 26 -26.68 -2.56 -6.08
N ALA A 27 -27.48 -1.77 -5.36
CA ALA A 27 -27.03 -1.03 -4.19
C ALA A 27 -26.44 -1.94 -3.10
N THR A 28 -27.07 -3.10 -2.85
CA THR A 28 -26.52 -4.11 -1.92
C THR A 28 -25.22 -4.70 -2.43
N SER A 29 -25.13 -5.03 -3.72
CA SER A 29 -23.90 -5.58 -4.32
C SER A 29 -22.73 -4.58 -4.23
N ASP A 30 -23.00 -3.30 -4.50
CA ASP A 30 -22.00 -2.23 -4.38
C ASP A 30 -21.58 -2.02 -2.91
N SER A 31 -22.52 -2.16 -1.96
CA SER A 31 -22.22 -2.08 -0.52
C SER A 31 -21.31 -3.21 -0.06
N ILE A 32 -21.54 -4.45 -0.52
CA ILE A 32 -20.69 -5.60 -0.20
C ILE A 32 -19.26 -5.36 -0.71
N LYS A 33 -19.11 -4.92 -1.96
CA LYS A 33 -17.78 -4.58 -2.52
C LYS A 33 -17.08 -3.46 -1.77
N ALA A 34 -17.83 -2.47 -1.29
CA ALA A 34 -17.28 -1.39 -0.47
C ALA A 34 -16.80 -1.90 0.90
N MET A 35 -17.54 -2.83 1.52
CA MET A 35 -17.13 -3.49 2.76
C MET A 35 -15.88 -4.34 2.56
N GLU A 36 -15.82 -5.15 1.51
CA GLU A 36 -14.61 -5.94 1.18
C GLU A 36 -13.39 -5.04 1.01
N ARG A 37 -13.53 -3.91 0.31
CA ARG A 37 -12.44 -2.92 0.18
C ARG A 37 -12.05 -2.30 1.52
N SER A 38 -13.02 -2.05 2.40
CA SER A 38 -12.75 -1.52 3.75
C SER A 38 -11.98 -2.54 4.60
N ASP A 39 -12.32 -3.82 4.51
CA ASP A 39 -11.62 -4.89 5.24
C ASP A 39 -10.16 -4.98 4.78
N LEU A 40 -9.91 -4.91 3.47
CA LEU A 40 -8.55 -4.86 2.92
C LEU A 40 -7.78 -3.61 3.39
N GLN A 41 -8.44 -2.45 3.48
CA GLN A 41 -7.80 -1.24 4.01
C GLN A 41 -7.43 -1.36 5.48
N LEU A 42 -8.24 -2.03 6.30
CA LEU A 42 -7.91 -2.30 7.71
C LEU A 42 -6.68 -3.18 7.83
N VAL A 43 -6.61 -4.25 7.03
CA VAL A 43 -5.42 -5.13 6.96
C VAL A 43 -4.18 -4.34 6.55
N ALA A 44 -4.28 -3.49 5.52
CA ALA A 44 -3.18 -2.67 5.06
C ALA A 44 -2.67 -1.70 6.15
N ALA A 45 -3.60 -1.12 6.92
CA ALA A 45 -3.29 -0.24 8.04
C ALA A 45 -2.60 -0.98 9.19
N ASP A 46 -3.08 -2.16 9.55
CA ASP A 46 -2.48 -2.99 10.59
C ASP A 46 -1.08 -3.48 10.20
N LEU A 47 -0.87 -3.86 8.93
CA LEU A 47 0.44 -4.19 8.39
C LEU A 47 1.40 -3.00 8.44
N ALA A 48 0.96 -1.81 8.02
CA ALA A 48 1.77 -0.59 8.09
C ALA A 48 2.19 -0.29 9.53
N ARG A 49 1.26 -0.41 10.48
CA ARG A 49 1.51 -0.13 11.89
C ARG A 49 2.41 -1.17 12.53
N SER A 50 2.24 -2.44 12.18
CA SER A 50 3.11 -3.53 12.62
C SER A 50 4.54 -3.32 12.11
N ALA A 51 4.69 -3.02 10.82
CA ALA A 51 6.00 -2.74 10.21
C ALA A 51 6.68 -1.52 10.87
N MET A 52 5.94 -0.43 11.11
CA MET A 52 6.47 0.73 11.82
C MET A 52 6.92 0.36 13.24
N THR A 53 6.11 -0.40 13.97
CA THR A 53 6.45 -0.84 15.34
C THR A 53 7.70 -1.72 15.36
N GLN A 54 7.85 -2.61 14.38
CA GLN A 54 9.04 -3.46 14.26
C GLN A 54 10.29 -2.64 13.91
N LEU A 55 10.15 -1.63 13.05
CA LEU A 55 11.22 -0.69 12.72
C LEU A 55 11.63 0.11 13.97
N GLU A 56 10.69 0.68 14.70
CA GLU A 56 10.96 1.41 15.96
C GLU A 56 11.61 0.53 17.04
N ALA A 57 11.24 -0.75 17.09
CA ALA A 57 11.85 -1.73 17.98
C ALA A 57 13.28 -2.11 17.57
N GLY A 58 13.69 -1.80 16.34
CA GLY A 58 14.95 -2.27 15.74
C GLY A 58 14.95 -3.76 15.40
N ASN A 59 13.76 -4.37 15.30
CA ASN A 59 13.60 -5.77 14.86
C ASN A 59 13.57 -5.91 13.34
N LEU A 60 13.30 -4.80 12.65
CA LEU A 60 13.20 -4.73 11.20
C LEU A 60 14.06 -3.57 10.73
N SER A 61 14.96 -3.82 9.76
CA SER A 61 15.80 -2.76 9.23
C SER A 61 15.11 -1.98 8.12
N LEU A 62 15.54 -0.74 7.91
CA LEU A 62 15.11 0.06 6.76
C LEU A 62 15.47 -0.57 5.41
N ALA A 63 16.61 -1.27 5.33
CA ALA A 63 17.06 -1.95 4.13
C ALA A 63 16.08 -3.08 3.74
N ASP A 64 15.64 -3.87 4.71
CA ASP A 64 14.69 -4.97 4.49
C ASP A 64 13.34 -4.46 3.91
N LEU A 65 12.92 -3.26 4.33
CA LEU A 65 11.69 -2.62 3.84
C LEU A 65 11.82 -2.05 2.43
N ARG A 66 13.01 -1.56 2.04
CA ARG A 66 13.24 -1.06 0.67
C ARG A 66 13.28 -2.19 -0.35
N ASP A 67 13.76 -3.36 0.05
CA ASP A 67 13.72 -4.56 -0.79
C ASP A 67 12.30 -5.10 -1.02
N GLY A 68 11.30 -4.63 -0.25
CA GLY A 68 9.89 -4.95 -0.45
C GLY A 68 9.51 -6.40 -0.14
N ARG A 69 10.40 -7.18 0.49
CA ARG A 69 10.28 -8.65 0.62
C ARG A 69 9.63 -9.15 1.90
N ILE A 70 9.37 -8.28 2.87
CA ILE A 70 9.08 -8.73 4.24
C ILE A 70 7.76 -9.51 4.35
N TYR A 71 6.79 -9.26 3.46
CA TYR A 71 5.47 -9.89 3.50
C TYR A 71 5.11 -10.66 2.21
N GLY A 72 6.12 -10.89 1.35
CA GLY A 72 5.90 -11.20 -0.07
C GLY A 72 5.66 -12.67 -0.45
N GLU A 73 6.17 -13.66 0.30
CA GLU A 73 6.11 -15.05 -0.22
C GLU A 73 5.72 -16.16 0.75
N GLU A 74 5.93 -16.08 2.07
CA GLU A 74 5.68 -17.27 2.91
C GLU A 74 5.60 -16.96 4.41
N LEU A 75 4.83 -15.95 4.82
CA LEU A 75 4.39 -15.91 6.21
C LEU A 75 3.25 -16.90 6.40
N ASP A 76 3.61 -18.16 6.61
CA ASP A 76 2.82 -19.21 7.28
C ASP A 76 2.59 -18.84 8.78
N ASP A 77 2.52 -17.55 9.08
CA ASP A 77 2.20 -17.03 10.40
C ASP A 77 0.67 -17.04 10.50
N GLN A 78 0.13 -18.17 10.96
CA GLN A 78 -1.29 -18.47 11.18
C GLN A 78 -2.06 -17.40 12.01
N ARG A 79 -1.38 -16.34 12.46
CA ARG A 79 -1.92 -15.20 13.20
C ARG A 79 -2.50 -14.10 12.31
N LEU A 80 -2.05 -14.01 11.05
CA LEU A 80 -2.58 -13.07 10.06
C LEU A 80 -3.16 -13.88 8.91
N ILE A 81 -4.42 -14.31 9.05
CA ILE A 81 -5.18 -14.89 7.93
C ILE A 81 -5.53 -13.73 6.98
N THR A 82 -4.54 -13.24 6.24
CA THR A 82 -4.76 -12.21 5.22
C THR A 82 -4.73 -12.88 3.86
N THR A 83 -5.83 -12.80 3.14
CA THR A 83 -5.89 -13.26 1.74
C THR A 83 -5.16 -12.24 0.86
N GLY A 84 -4.11 -12.68 0.17
CA GLY A 84 -3.43 -11.92 -0.89
C GLY A 84 -1.96 -11.60 -0.61
N ARG A 85 -1.25 -11.24 -1.67
CA ARG A 85 0.16 -10.83 -1.60
C ARG A 85 0.23 -9.35 -1.24
N TRP A 86 0.80 -9.06 -0.08
CA TRP A 86 1.00 -7.70 0.42
C TRP A 86 2.46 -7.31 0.26
N GLN A 87 2.69 -6.08 -0.21
CA GLN A 87 4.00 -5.48 -0.31
C GLN A 87 4.02 -4.22 0.56
N VAL A 88 5.12 -4.03 1.28
CA VAL A 88 5.35 -2.84 2.11
C VAL A 88 6.63 -2.18 1.62
N GLU A 89 6.53 -0.92 1.24
CA GLU A 89 7.64 -0.09 0.76
C GLU A 89 7.87 1.06 1.74
N ALA A 90 9.13 1.37 2.03
CA ALA A 90 9.51 2.48 2.90
C ALA A 90 10.27 3.58 2.14
N ASP A 91 9.80 4.82 2.25
CA ASP A 91 10.52 6.03 1.83
C ASP A 91 10.93 6.82 3.08
N THR A 92 12.19 7.27 3.12
CA THR A 92 12.73 8.07 4.23
C THR A 92 13.09 9.46 3.76
N ARG A 93 12.70 10.47 4.52
CA ARG A 93 13.10 11.86 4.28
C ARG A 93 13.67 12.50 5.53
N PRO A 94 14.81 13.20 5.43
CA PRO A 94 15.36 13.93 6.56
C PRO A 94 14.37 15.01 7.02
N SER A 95 14.27 15.21 8.34
CA SER A 95 13.45 16.29 8.90
C SER A 95 14.29 17.51 9.24
N LEU A 96 13.65 18.66 9.43
CA LEU A 96 14.31 19.89 9.90
C LEU A 96 14.82 19.79 11.34
N ARG A 97 14.48 18.72 12.07
CA ARG A 97 14.94 18.47 13.43
C ARG A 97 16.09 17.46 13.40
N PRO A 98 17.22 17.75 14.07
CA PRO A 98 18.31 16.79 14.18
C PRO A 98 17.81 15.47 14.78
N ARG A 99 18.32 14.35 14.26
CA ARG A 99 18.01 12.97 14.70
C ARG A 99 16.59 12.47 14.39
N LEU A 100 15.73 13.28 13.77
CA LEU A 100 14.39 12.86 13.37
C LEU A 100 14.30 12.66 11.85
N THR A 101 13.77 11.51 11.45
CA THR A 101 13.54 11.15 10.06
C THR A 101 12.05 10.89 9.85
N VAL A 102 11.53 11.41 8.75
CA VAL A 102 10.16 11.14 8.32
C VAL A 102 10.19 9.82 7.54
N ILE A 103 9.47 8.82 8.03
CA ILE A 103 9.28 7.56 7.32
C ILE A 103 7.88 7.52 6.75
N THR A 104 7.79 7.17 5.47
CA THR A 104 6.53 6.95 4.76
C THR A 104 6.47 5.48 4.36
N LEU A 105 5.60 4.71 5.00
CA LEU A 105 5.33 3.32 4.65
C LEU A 105 4.13 3.28 3.71
N THR A 106 4.32 2.66 2.55
CA THR A 106 3.28 2.41 1.57
C THR A 106 3.02 0.91 1.53
N VAL A 107 1.79 0.51 1.88
CA VAL A 107 1.34 -0.87 1.82
C VAL A 107 0.47 -1.04 0.59
N THR A 108 0.86 -1.92 -0.31
CA THR A 108 0.12 -2.26 -1.52
C THR A 108 -0.28 -3.72 -1.50
N GLN A 109 -1.50 -4.00 -1.96
CA GLN A 109 -1.92 -5.37 -2.25
C GLN A 109 -1.86 -5.60 -3.75
N ASP A 110 -1.10 -6.61 -4.16
CA ASP A 110 -1.12 -7.10 -5.53
C ASP A 110 -2.36 -7.98 -5.70
N VAL A 111 -3.49 -7.32 -5.93
CA VAL A 111 -4.72 -7.97 -6.37
C VAL A 111 -4.75 -7.79 -7.88
N ASP A 112 -4.99 -8.87 -8.63
CA ASP A 112 -5.17 -8.90 -10.10
C ASP A 112 -6.47 -8.14 -10.48
N THR A 113 -6.49 -6.85 -10.17
CA THR A 113 -7.64 -5.95 -10.22
C THR A 113 -7.13 -4.57 -10.61
N ASP A 114 -7.87 -3.85 -11.45
CA ASP A 114 -7.55 -2.51 -11.97
C ASP A 114 -7.34 -1.42 -10.90
N SER A 115 -7.43 -1.74 -9.61
CA SER A 115 -7.28 -0.78 -8.52
C SER A 115 -6.67 -1.47 -7.30
N PRO A 116 -5.32 -1.46 -7.15
CA PRO A 116 -4.67 -2.03 -5.98
C PRO A 116 -5.11 -1.28 -4.72
N VAL A 117 -5.27 -2.01 -3.62
CA VAL A 117 -5.48 -1.39 -2.31
C VAL A 117 -4.16 -0.81 -1.86
N GLN A 118 -4.14 0.50 -1.61
CA GLN A 118 -2.96 1.23 -1.14
C GLN A 118 -3.29 1.92 0.19
N PHE A 119 -2.42 1.74 1.18
CA PHE A 119 -2.45 2.49 2.43
C PHE A 119 -1.10 3.15 2.66
N VAL A 120 -1.12 4.39 3.17
CA VAL A 120 0.11 5.15 3.43
C VAL A 120 0.12 5.62 4.88
N LEU A 121 1.15 5.21 5.62
CA LEU A 121 1.44 5.67 6.97
C LEU A 121 2.66 6.58 6.93
N ARG A 122 2.57 7.76 7.55
CA ARG A 122 3.69 8.70 7.62
C ARG A 122 3.92 9.12 9.06
N GLU A 123 5.12 8.86 9.56
CA GLU A 123 5.49 9.14 10.94
C GLU A 123 6.88 9.78 11.03
N LEU A 124 7.12 10.50 12.13
CA LEU A 124 8.39 11.12 12.43
C LEU A 124 9.02 10.33 13.58
N ILE A 125 10.12 9.63 13.31
CA ILE A 125 10.78 8.79 14.30
C ILE A 125 12.23 9.21 14.52
N GLU A 126 12.76 8.90 15.71
CA GLU A 126 14.20 9.00 15.97
C GLU A 126 14.87 7.71 15.48
N LEU A 127 15.63 7.81 14.39
CA LEU A 127 16.43 6.68 13.93
C LEU A 127 17.63 6.50 14.86
N ARG A 128 17.80 5.29 15.39
CA ARG A 128 18.98 4.96 16.19
C ARG A 128 20.21 4.95 15.27
N GLU A 129 21.30 5.53 15.78
CA GLU A 129 22.56 5.80 15.05
C GLU A 129 23.18 4.57 14.34
N SER A 130 22.80 3.35 14.71
CA SER A 130 23.26 2.11 14.04
C SER A 130 22.79 1.96 12.60
N GLU A 131 21.70 2.62 12.19
CA GLU A 131 21.26 2.62 10.79
C GLU A 131 21.69 3.90 10.07
N ALA A 132 21.77 5.04 10.75
CA ALA A 132 22.11 6.34 10.16
C ALA A 132 23.54 6.44 9.57
N GLY A 133 24.43 5.52 9.93
CA GLY A 133 25.81 5.45 9.42
C GLY A 133 25.99 4.73 8.07
N GLU A 134 24.99 3.99 7.58
CA GLU A 134 25.07 3.32 6.26
C GLU A 134 24.69 4.25 5.09
N TRP A 135 24.29 5.49 5.37
CA TRP A 135 23.74 6.43 4.38
C TRP A 135 24.79 7.31 3.69
N GLU A 136 26.08 7.08 3.94
CA GLU A 136 27.17 7.91 3.36
C GLU A 136 27.91 7.25 2.17
N GLN A 137 27.57 6.02 1.77
CA GLN A 137 28.30 5.32 0.68
C GLN A 137 27.58 5.14 -0.65
N ASP A 138 26.34 5.61 -0.80
CA ASP A 138 25.58 5.48 -2.06
C ASP A 138 25.38 6.83 -2.79
N GLU A 139 26.43 7.65 -2.85
CA GLU A 139 26.48 8.82 -3.73
C GLU A 139 27.79 8.85 -4.55
N ILE A 140 27.77 8.16 -5.69
CA ILE A 140 28.34 8.64 -6.96
C ILE A 140 29.79 9.20 -6.84
N LEU A 141 30.83 8.37 -6.64
CA LEU A 141 32.21 8.80 -6.91
C LEU A 141 33.27 7.69 -7.05
N ASP A 142 33.06 6.68 -7.90
CA ASP A 142 34.19 5.81 -8.32
C ASP A 142 34.20 5.48 -9.83
N ASP A 143 33.48 6.26 -10.64
CA ASP A 143 33.64 6.28 -12.09
C ASP A 143 34.59 7.41 -12.50
N LEU A 144 35.87 7.27 -12.15
CA LEU A 144 36.93 8.08 -12.76
C LEU A 144 37.94 7.18 -13.47
N PRO A 145 38.06 7.25 -14.81
CA PRO A 145 39.15 6.59 -15.52
C PRO A 145 40.48 7.15 -15.04
N GLU A 146 41.41 6.26 -14.68
CA GLU A 146 42.76 6.59 -14.22
C GLU A 146 43.46 7.54 -15.21
N VAL A 147 43.82 8.73 -14.72
CA VAL A 147 44.66 9.67 -15.47
C VAL A 147 46.08 9.11 -15.48
N SER A 148 46.43 8.43 -16.57
CA SER A 148 47.80 8.00 -16.85
C SER A 148 48.73 9.21 -16.95
N ALA A 149 49.62 9.35 -15.96
CA ALA A 149 50.71 10.33 -15.95
C ALA A 149 51.76 10.00 -17.03
N PRO A 150 52.51 11.01 -17.54
CA PRO A 150 53.38 10.84 -18.71
C PRO A 150 54.65 10.04 -18.36
N GLU A 151 54.90 8.96 -19.10
CA GLU A 151 56.18 8.26 -19.10
C GLU A 151 57.22 9.11 -19.85
N ASP A 152 57.89 10.01 -19.14
CA ASP A 152 59.23 10.46 -19.50
C ASP A 152 60.25 9.43 -18.97
N ALA A 153 60.80 8.63 -19.87
CA ALA A 153 62.03 7.89 -19.65
C ALA A 153 62.76 7.61 -20.97
N SER A 154 63.61 8.54 -21.40
CA SER A 154 65.05 8.34 -21.76
C SER A 154 65.56 9.41 -22.71
#